data_AF-A0A4Q5XNI3-F1
#
_entry.id   AF-A0A4Q5XNI3-F1
#
_cell.length_a   1.000
_cell.length_b   1.000
_cell.length_c   1.000
_cell.angle_alpha   90.00
_cell.angle_beta   90.00
_cell.angle_gamma   90.00
#
_symmetry.space_group_name_H-M   'P 1'
#
loop_
_entity.id
_entity.type
_entity.pdbx_description
1 polymer ?
#
loop_
_entity_poly.entity_id
_entity_poly.type
_entity_poly.pdbx_seq_one_letter_code
_entity_poly.pdbx_strand_id
1 'polypeptide(L)'
;MDSLFASENLVALLTLTLLEVVLGIDNVIFISILAGKLPEQERKKARLIGLSLALGARILLLLSLSWVMRLTTDLFTLLGMGISGKDLVLIIGGLFLVAKATHEIHSKIEVDEHAPEVRRAGFTSIVIQILLIDIVFSLDSVITAVGMVSEISIMITAVIVSIGIMMAFAGTIGAFVERHPAIKMLALSFLILIGVMLVAQGFDQKIDKGYIYFAMAFSLGVELLNMRFRKKTSVKSSNPGH
;
A
#
# COMPACT_ATOMS: atom_id res chain seq x y z
N MET A 1 -9.16 -12.81 -30.00
CA MET A 1 -9.69 -11.95 -28.92
C MET A 1 -10.82 -12.65 -28.15
N ASP A 2 -11.05 -13.96 -28.41
CA ASP A 2 -12.17 -14.72 -27.87
C ASP A 2 -11.91 -15.44 -26.54
N SER A 3 -10.70 -15.37 -25.94
CA SER A 3 -10.42 -16.03 -24.65
C SER A 3 -10.83 -15.20 -23.44
N LEU A 4 -10.92 -13.87 -23.50
CA LEU A 4 -11.23 -13.05 -22.31
C LEU A 4 -12.67 -13.20 -21.79
N PHE A 5 -13.62 -13.64 -22.63
CA PHE A 5 -15.04 -13.75 -22.28
C PHE A 5 -15.50 -15.17 -21.99
N ALA A 6 -14.60 -16.15 -21.93
CA ALA A 6 -14.92 -17.45 -21.36
C ALA A 6 -15.32 -17.26 -19.88
N SER A 7 -16.37 -17.95 -19.43
CA SER A 7 -16.90 -17.81 -18.06
C SER A 7 -15.84 -18.00 -16.98
N GLU A 8 -14.88 -18.91 -17.21
CA GLU A 8 -13.74 -19.17 -16.31
C GLU A 8 -12.78 -17.97 -16.23
N ASN A 9 -12.49 -17.34 -17.37
CA ASN A 9 -11.59 -16.19 -17.45
C ASN A 9 -12.21 -14.92 -16.86
N LEU A 10 -13.53 -14.77 -16.94
CA LEU A 10 -14.26 -13.69 -16.26
C LEU A 10 -14.23 -13.84 -14.73
N VAL A 11 -14.40 -15.07 -14.21
CA VAL A 11 -14.30 -15.33 -12.77
C VAL A 11 -12.87 -15.08 -12.27
N ALA A 12 -11.87 -15.53 -13.03
CA ALA A 12 -10.46 -15.28 -12.72
C ALA A 12 -10.15 -13.77 -12.73
N LEU A 13 -10.61 -13.05 -13.76
CA LEU A 13 -10.46 -11.59 -13.86
C LEU A 13 -11.09 -10.89 -12.66
N LEU A 14 -12.35 -11.22 -12.33
CA LEU A 14 -13.06 -10.60 -11.23
C LEU A 14 -12.37 -10.88 -9.88
N THR A 15 -11.92 -12.12 -9.67
CA THR A 15 -11.21 -12.51 -8.45
C THR A 15 -9.88 -11.77 -8.32
N LEU A 16 -9.09 -11.72 -9.40
CA LEU A 16 -7.84 -10.98 -9.43
C LEU A 16 -8.06 -9.48 -9.22
N THR A 17 -9.04 -8.87 -9.90
CA THR A 17 -9.36 -7.46 -9.71
C THR A 17 -9.76 -7.19 -8.26
N LEU A 18 -10.58 -8.04 -7.65
CA LEU A 18 -10.98 -7.87 -6.26
C LEU A 18 -9.79 -7.97 -5.31
N LEU A 19 -8.93 -8.98 -5.49
CA LEU A 19 -7.70 -9.12 -4.69
C LEU A 19 -6.79 -7.89 -4.87
N GLU A 20 -6.56 -7.47 -6.10
CA GLU A 20 -5.73 -6.29 -6.41
C GLU A 20 -6.30 -5.00 -5.80
N VAL A 21 -7.63 -4.85 -5.76
CA VAL A 21 -8.26 -3.69 -5.10
C VAL A 21 -8.10 -3.77 -3.59
N VAL A 22 -8.37 -4.92 -2.98
CA VAL A 22 -8.24 -5.11 -1.52
C VAL A 22 -6.80 -4.86 -1.08
N LEU A 23 -5.83 -5.42 -1.82
CA LEU A 23 -4.39 -5.20 -1.59
C LEU A 23 -3.96 -3.77 -1.90
N GLY A 24 -4.57 -3.14 -2.90
CA GLY A 24 -4.22 -1.82 -3.39
C GLY A 24 -4.74 -0.65 -2.55
N ILE A 25 -5.77 -0.86 -1.72
CA ILE A 25 -6.32 0.19 -0.84
C ILE A 25 -5.23 0.76 0.07
N ASP A 26 -4.40 -0.10 0.67
CA ASP A 26 -3.31 0.32 1.57
C ASP A 26 -2.28 1.17 0.80
N ASN A 27 -1.99 0.82 -0.45
CA ASN A 27 -1.09 1.55 -1.33
C ASN A 27 -1.65 2.96 -1.66
N VAL A 28 -2.94 3.09 -1.96
CA VAL A 28 -3.58 4.40 -2.21
C VAL A 28 -3.58 5.29 -0.97
N ILE A 29 -3.85 4.71 0.20
CA ILE A 29 -3.79 5.42 1.48
C ILE A 29 -2.36 5.94 1.70
N PHE A 30 -1.36 5.10 1.48
CA PHE A 30 0.04 5.47 1.65
C PHE A 30 0.49 6.56 0.67
N ILE A 31 0.15 6.42 -0.61
CA ILE A 31 0.35 7.45 -1.65
C ILE A 31 -0.27 8.77 -1.21
N SER A 32 -1.48 8.73 -0.64
CA SER A 32 -2.17 9.92 -0.16
C SER A 32 -1.47 10.57 1.04
N ILE A 33 -0.92 9.78 1.96
CA ILE A 33 -0.16 10.27 3.11
C ILE A 33 1.13 10.98 2.67
N LEU A 34 1.86 10.38 1.72
CA LEU A 34 3.08 10.98 1.17
C LEU A 34 2.78 12.24 0.37
N ALA A 35 1.77 12.19 -0.51
CA ALA A 35 1.33 13.35 -1.29
C ALA A 35 0.87 14.50 -0.37
N GLY A 36 0.29 14.20 0.80
CA GLY A 36 -0.11 15.20 1.81
C GLY A 36 1.02 16.08 2.33
N LYS A 37 2.29 15.69 2.15
CA LYS A 37 3.47 16.49 2.51
C LYS A 37 3.79 17.61 1.50
N LEU A 38 3.20 17.54 0.31
CA LEU A 38 3.37 18.55 -0.72
C LEU A 38 2.40 19.73 -0.51
N PRO A 39 2.69 20.90 -1.10
CA PRO A 39 1.73 21.99 -1.20
C PRO A 39 0.41 21.49 -1.77
N GLU A 40 -0.72 22.03 -1.28
CA GLU A 40 -2.07 21.56 -1.62
C GLU A 40 -2.31 21.45 -3.13
N GLN A 41 -1.73 22.39 -3.88
CA GLN A 41 -1.80 22.48 -5.35
C GLN A 41 -1.12 21.29 -6.06
N GLU A 42 -0.10 20.68 -5.44
CA GLU A 42 0.66 19.58 -6.03
C GLU A 42 0.15 18.19 -5.63
N ARG A 43 -0.62 18.08 -4.53
CA ARG A 43 -1.04 16.78 -3.96
C ARG A 43 -1.80 15.93 -4.97
N LYS A 44 -2.78 16.53 -5.67
CA LYS A 44 -3.58 15.83 -6.69
C LYS A 44 -2.70 15.31 -7.82
N LYS A 45 -1.75 16.15 -8.26
CA LYS A 45 -0.80 15.78 -9.32
C LYS A 45 0.14 14.67 -8.86
N ALA A 46 0.65 14.72 -7.63
CA ALA A 46 1.49 13.68 -7.06
C ALA A 46 0.76 12.33 -6.95
N ARG A 47 -0.50 12.33 -6.51
CA ARG A 47 -1.34 11.11 -6.47
C ARG A 47 -1.53 10.50 -7.86
N LEU A 48 -1.93 11.32 -8.84
CA LEU A 48 -2.17 10.86 -10.21
C LEU A 48 -0.89 10.35 -10.86
N ILE A 49 0.20 11.11 -10.80
CA ILE A 49 1.49 10.70 -11.38
C ILE A 49 2.03 9.46 -10.66
N GLY A 50 1.97 9.42 -9.32
CA GLY A 50 2.37 8.27 -8.53
C GLY A 50 1.61 7.00 -8.91
N LEU A 51 0.27 7.07 -9.01
CA LEU A 51 -0.56 5.93 -9.41
C LEU A 51 -0.32 5.51 -10.87
N SER A 52 -0.14 6.45 -11.79
CA SER A 52 0.17 6.13 -13.18
C SER A 52 1.55 5.47 -13.33
N LEU A 53 2.56 5.95 -12.59
CA LEU A 53 3.89 5.35 -12.57
C LEU A 53 3.87 3.96 -11.91
N ALA A 54 3.10 3.78 -10.84
CA ALA A 54 2.85 2.49 -10.21
C ALA A 54 2.22 1.49 -11.19
N LEU A 55 1.20 1.91 -11.94
CA LEU A 55 0.61 1.09 -13.00
C LEU A 55 1.65 0.66 -14.04
N GLY A 56 2.46 1.63 -14.52
CA GLY A 56 3.53 1.35 -15.47
C GLY A 56 4.54 0.34 -14.90
N ALA A 57 4.99 0.54 -13.66
CA ALA A 57 5.91 -0.38 -13.00
C ALA A 57 5.33 -1.79 -12.85
N ARG A 58 4.06 -1.91 -12.45
CA ARG A 58 3.38 -3.21 -12.36
C ARG A 58 3.26 -3.92 -13.70
N ILE A 59 2.88 -3.20 -14.75
CA ILE A 59 2.81 -3.79 -16.11
C ILE A 59 4.20 -4.25 -16.54
N LEU A 60 5.25 -3.45 -16.28
CA LEU A 60 6.63 -3.84 -16.59
C LEU A 60 7.08 -5.07 -15.81
N LEU A 61 6.72 -5.20 -14.53
CA LEU A 61 6.98 -6.41 -13.73
C LEU A 61 6.27 -7.64 -14.30
N LEU A 62 5.00 -7.50 -14.69
CA LEU A 62 4.23 -8.58 -15.33
C LEU A 62 4.78 -8.99 -16.69
N LEU A 63 5.21 -8.02 -17.51
CA LEU A 63 5.87 -8.32 -18.79
C LEU A 63 7.25 -8.94 -18.61
N SER A 64 7.92 -8.61 -17.50
CA SER A 64 9.20 -9.17 -17.09
C SER A 64 9.03 -10.43 -16.22
N LEU A 65 7.91 -11.16 -16.36
CA LEU A 65 7.58 -12.28 -15.49
C LEU A 65 8.69 -13.32 -15.40
N SER A 66 9.27 -13.70 -16.54
CA SER A 66 10.38 -14.66 -16.58
C SER A 66 11.60 -14.21 -15.76
N TRP A 67 11.82 -12.89 -15.67
CA TRP A 67 12.87 -12.32 -14.82
C TRP A 67 12.46 -12.30 -13.35
N VAL A 68 11.22 -11.92 -13.04
CA VAL A 68 10.66 -11.96 -11.68
C VAL A 68 10.70 -13.39 -11.10
N MET A 69 10.40 -14.41 -11.91
CA MET A 69 10.47 -15.82 -11.49
C MET A 69 11.91 -16.29 -11.22
N ARG A 70 12.93 -15.68 -11.83
CA ARG A 70 14.33 -15.93 -11.46
C ARG A 70 14.71 -15.24 -10.15
N LEU A 71 13.99 -14.18 -9.77
CA LEU A 71 14.19 -13.56 -8.46
C LEU A 71 13.80 -14.51 -7.32
N THR A 72 12.93 -15.50 -7.58
CA THR A 72 12.50 -16.47 -6.56
C THR A 72 13.41 -17.71 -6.47
N THR A 73 14.42 -17.84 -7.33
CA THR A 73 15.42 -18.92 -7.21
C THR A 73 16.54 -18.50 -6.25
N ASP A 74 17.00 -19.45 -5.43
CA ASP A 74 18.07 -19.23 -4.46
C ASP A 74 19.33 -18.71 -5.14
N LEU A 75 19.80 -17.53 -4.71
CA LEU A 75 21.06 -16.95 -5.17
C LEU A 75 22.25 -17.59 -4.45
N PHE A 76 22.09 -17.80 -3.14
CA PHE A 76 23.08 -18.43 -2.28
C PHE A 76 22.40 -19.03 -1.05
N THR A 77 23.05 -19.99 -0.42
CA THR A 77 22.57 -20.61 0.83
C THR A 77 23.37 -20.06 2.01
N LEU A 78 22.68 -19.56 3.03
CA LEU A 78 23.29 -19.09 4.28
C LEU A 78 22.64 -19.80 5.46
N LEU A 79 23.44 -20.44 6.32
CA LEU A 79 22.95 -21.19 7.51
C LEU A 79 21.87 -22.24 7.18
N GLY A 80 21.94 -22.85 5.99
CA GLY A 80 20.96 -23.85 5.54
C GLY A 80 19.66 -23.27 4.96
N MET A 81 19.53 -21.94 4.87
CA MET A 81 18.42 -21.26 4.22
C MET A 81 18.86 -20.75 2.84
N GLY A 82 18.08 -21.05 1.80
CA GLY A 82 18.24 -20.44 0.48
C GLY A 82 17.75 -18.99 0.52
N ILE A 83 18.57 -18.06 0.03
CA ILE A 83 18.17 -16.65 -0.06
C ILE A 83 18.04 -16.29 -1.53
N SER A 84 16.83 -15.94 -1.94
CA SER A 84 16.52 -15.52 -3.31
C SER A 84 16.60 -13.98 -3.45
N GLY A 85 16.61 -13.49 -4.69
CA GLY A 85 16.60 -12.04 -4.94
C GLY A 85 15.31 -11.38 -4.48
N LYS A 86 14.19 -12.11 -4.55
CA LYS A 86 12.89 -11.71 -3.99
C LYS A 86 13.01 -11.47 -2.50
N ASP A 87 13.64 -12.39 -1.77
CA ASP A 87 13.76 -12.32 -0.31
C ASP A 87 14.55 -11.08 0.12
N LEU A 88 15.62 -10.77 -0.60
CA LEU A 88 16.38 -9.54 -0.37
C LEU A 88 15.52 -8.28 -0.59
N VAL A 89 14.72 -8.24 -1.66
CA VAL A 89 13.82 -7.11 -1.93
C VAL A 89 12.76 -6.99 -0.83
N LEU A 90 12.18 -8.10 -0.36
CA LEU A 90 11.19 -8.10 0.71
C LEU A 90 11.78 -7.68 2.06
N ILE A 91 12.97 -8.16 2.42
CA ILE A 91 13.66 -7.78 3.66
C ILE A 91 14.03 -6.30 3.64
N ILE A 92 14.70 -5.84 2.58
CA ILE A 92 15.14 -4.45 2.46
C ILE A 92 13.93 -3.51 2.38
N GLY A 93 12.93 -3.87 1.57
CA GLY A 93 11.68 -3.13 1.44
C GLY A 93 10.92 -3.07 2.75
N GLY A 94 10.78 -4.20 3.44
CA GLY A 94 10.10 -4.28 4.74
C GLY A 94 10.79 -3.45 5.82
N LEU A 95 12.13 -3.54 5.92
CA LEU A 95 12.92 -2.69 6.83
C LEU A 95 12.77 -1.21 6.49
N PHE A 96 12.80 -0.87 5.20
CA PHE A 96 12.57 0.50 4.73
C PHE A 96 11.18 1.01 5.16
N LEU A 97 10.13 0.21 5.00
CA LEU A 97 8.78 0.56 5.43
C LEU A 97 8.69 0.79 6.95
N VAL A 98 9.25 -0.12 7.75
CA VAL A 98 9.28 0.01 9.22
C VAL A 98 10.01 1.27 9.63
N ALA A 99 11.20 1.51 9.09
CA ALA A 99 12.00 2.70 9.40
C ALA A 99 11.26 4.00 9.02
N LYS A 100 10.67 4.03 7.82
CA LYS A 100 9.94 5.21 7.32
C LYS A 100 8.67 5.49 8.11
N ALA A 101 7.89 4.46 8.43
CA ALA A 101 6.68 4.59 9.22
C ALA A 101 7.01 5.06 10.65
N THR A 102 8.04 4.48 11.27
CA THR A 102 8.49 4.85 12.62
C THR A 102 8.95 6.29 12.67
N HIS A 103 9.77 6.72 11.70
CA HIS A 103 10.20 8.12 11.59
C HIS A 103 9.02 9.07 11.37
N GLU A 104 8.03 8.70 10.57
CA GLU A 104 6.83 9.54 10.37
C GLU A 104 6.01 9.66 11.66
N ILE A 105 5.82 8.55 12.38
CA ILE A 105 5.12 8.52 13.68
C ILE A 105 5.85 9.39 14.71
N HIS A 106 7.17 9.25 14.81
CA HIS A 106 7.98 10.02 15.76
C HIS A 106 7.90 11.52 15.49
N SER A 107 8.04 11.95 14.23
CA SER A 107 7.92 13.36 13.83
C SER A 107 6.53 13.98 14.07
N LYS A 108 5.50 13.15 14.29
CA LYS A 108 4.14 13.58 14.61
C LYS A 108 3.90 13.72 16.11
N ILE A 109 4.65 12.99 16.92
CA ILE A 109 4.53 12.97 18.39
C ILE A 109 5.42 14.06 19.00
N GLU A 110 6.58 14.32 18.40
CA GLU A 110 7.45 15.45 18.76
C GLU A 110 6.88 16.75 18.18
N VAL A 111 5.86 17.32 18.83
CA VAL A 111 5.53 18.73 18.67
C VAL A 111 6.49 19.53 19.54
N ASP A 112 7.74 19.66 19.09
CA ASP A 112 8.70 20.53 19.75
C ASP A 112 8.50 21.97 19.23
N GLU A 113 8.25 22.92 20.13
CA GLU A 113 7.97 24.34 19.82
C GLU A 113 9.14 25.06 19.12
N HIS A 114 10.27 24.38 18.92
CA HIS A 114 11.50 24.91 18.29
C HIS A 114 11.93 24.13 17.03
N ALA A 115 11.03 23.35 16.41
CA ALA A 115 11.39 22.61 15.20
C ALA A 115 11.84 23.56 14.06
N PRO A 116 13.06 23.40 13.52
CA PRO A 116 13.51 24.17 12.36
C PRO A 116 12.57 23.92 11.19
N GLU A 117 12.39 24.93 10.35
CA GLU A 117 11.54 24.93 9.16
C GLU A 117 11.57 23.56 8.45
N VAL A 118 10.47 22.81 8.55
CA VAL A 118 10.35 21.48 7.95
C VAL A 118 10.63 21.63 6.46
N ARG A 119 11.80 21.16 5.99
CA ARG A 119 12.16 21.14 4.58
C ARG A 119 10.99 20.48 3.82
N ARG A 120 10.26 21.27 3.04
CA ARG A 120 9.18 20.78 2.20
C ARG A 120 9.76 19.65 1.35
N ALA A 121 9.18 18.46 1.49
CA ALA A 121 9.62 17.32 0.70
C ALA A 121 9.47 17.68 -0.78
N GLY A 122 10.53 17.52 -1.57
CA GLY A 122 10.47 17.83 -3.00
C GLY A 122 9.50 16.89 -3.71
N PHE A 123 8.73 17.43 -4.66
CA PHE A 123 7.77 16.67 -5.49
C PHE A 123 8.38 15.36 -6.01
N THR A 124 9.55 15.44 -6.63
CA THR A 124 10.28 14.29 -7.18
C THR A 124 10.64 13.27 -6.11
N SER A 125 11.04 13.70 -4.91
CA SER A 125 11.37 12.80 -3.80
C SER A 125 10.13 12.02 -3.34
N ILE A 126 8.97 12.68 -3.28
CA ILE A 126 7.70 12.03 -2.93
C ILE A 126 7.29 11.02 -4.00
N VAL A 127 7.37 11.38 -5.28
CA VAL A 127 7.04 10.46 -6.39
C VAL A 127 7.98 9.25 -6.41
N ILE A 128 9.29 9.44 -6.18
CA ILE A 128 10.24 8.32 -6.08
C ILE A 128 9.91 7.42 -4.88
N GLN A 129 9.58 8.00 -3.71
CA GLN A 129 9.18 7.20 -2.53
C GLN A 129 7.92 6.37 -2.79
N ILE A 130 6.93 6.95 -3.48
CA ILE A 130 5.72 6.23 -3.90
C ILE A 130 6.11 5.04 -4.80
N LEU A 131 6.95 5.28 -5.81
CA LEU A 131 7.36 4.26 -6.76
C LEU A 131 8.13 3.12 -6.08
N LEU A 132 9.07 3.44 -5.19
CA LEU A 132 9.85 2.43 -4.46
C LEU A 132 8.95 1.54 -3.60
N ILE A 133 7.98 2.14 -2.92
CA ILE A 133 7.06 1.42 -2.04
C ILE A 133 6.11 0.55 -2.85
N ASP A 134 5.59 1.07 -3.97
CA ASP A 134 4.77 0.29 -4.88
C ASP A 134 5.55 -0.87 -5.50
N ILE A 135 6.83 -0.72 -5.84
CA ILE A 135 7.66 -1.83 -6.34
C ILE A 135 7.78 -2.96 -5.32
N VAL A 136 8.02 -2.62 -4.05
CA VAL A 136 8.11 -3.62 -2.96
C VAL A 136 6.80 -4.37 -2.79
N PHE A 137 5.66 -3.66 -2.77
CA PHE A 137 4.34 -4.31 -2.67
C PHE A 137 3.93 -5.07 -3.92
N SER A 138 4.27 -4.53 -5.10
CA SER A 138 3.87 -5.13 -6.37
C SER A 138 4.59 -6.44 -6.61
N LEU A 139 5.84 -6.61 -6.18
CA LEU A 139 6.56 -7.87 -6.33
C LEU A 139 5.80 -9.05 -5.70
N ASP A 140 5.32 -8.90 -4.46
CA ASP A 140 4.54 -9.94 -3.77
C ASP A 140 3.17 -10.16 -4.44
N SER A 141 2.47 -9.08 -4.82
CA SER A 141 1.18 -9.20 -5.51
C SER A 141 1.29 -9.89 -6.88
N VAL A 142 2.33 -9.59 -7.66
CA VAL A 142 2.58 -10.18 -8.98
C VAL A 142 2.90 -11.66 -8.86
N ILE A 143 3.76 -12.04 -7.91
CA ILE A 143 4.08 -13.45 -7.65
C ILE A 143 2.81 -14.22 -7.22
N THR A 144 1.97 -13.60 -6.38
CA THR A 144 0.69 -14.18 -5.98
C THR A 144 -0.24 -14.37 -7.19
N ALA A 145 -0.37 -13.35 -8.05
CA ALA A 145 -1.23 -13.38 -9.23
C ALA A 145 -0.81 -14.48 -10.22
N VAL A 146 0.49 -14.65 -10.45
CA VAL A 146 1.05 -15.68 -11.33
C VAL A 146 0.78 -17.09 -10.79
N GLY A 147 0.70 -17.25 -9.47
CA GLY A 147 0.27 -18.51 -8.84
C GLY A 147 -1.21 -18.84 -9.03
N MET A 148 -2.03 -17.86 -9.43
CA MET A 148 -3.49 -18.02 -9.55
C MET A 148 -3.96 -18.15 -11.01
N VAL A 149 -3.35 -17.41 -11.95
CA VAL A 149 -3.82 -17.33 -13.34
C VAL A 149 -2.63 -17.37 -14.30
N SER A 150 -2.71 -18.22 -15.31
CA SER A 150 -1.63 -18.41 -16.31
C SER A 150 -1.66 -17.38 -17.44
N GLU A 151 -2.80 -16.73 -17.68
CA GLU A 151 -2.96 -15.74 -18.75
C GLU A 151 -2.51 -14.33 -18.29
N ILE A 152 -1.39 -13.86 -18.84
CA ILE A 152 -0.84 -12.51 -18.57
C ILE A 152 -1.82 -11.41 -19.00
N SER A 153 -2.60 -11.64 -20.06
CA SER A 153 -3.64 -10.73 -20.56
C SER A 153 -4.69 -10.40 -19.47
N ILE A 154 -5.12 -11.42 -18.72
CA ILE A 154 -6.07 -11.30 -17.61
C ILE A 154 -5.44 -10.55 -16.46
N MET A 155 -4.20 -10.89 -16.08
CA MET A 155 -3.48 -10.20 -15.00
C MET A 155 -3.31 -8.70 -15.27
N ILE A 156 -2.85 -8.34 -16.48
CA ILE A 156 -2.70 -6.93 -16.87
C ILE A 156 -4.05 -6.21 -16.84
N THR A 157 -5.10 -6.84 -17.37
CA THR A 157 -6.45 -6.27 -17.35
C THR A 157 -6.94 -6.06 -15.92
N ALA A 158 -6.72 -7.03 -15.03
CA ALA A 158 -7.09 -6.92 -13.62
C ALA A 158 -6.39 -5.74 -12.93
N VAL A 159 -5.08 -5.57 -13.17
CA VAL A 159 -4.29 -4.47 -12.60
C VAL A 159 -4.75 -3.12 -13.15
N ILE A 160 -5.00 -3.01 -14.46
CA ILE A 160 -5.50 -1.77 -15.08
C ILE A 160 -6.85 -1.39 -14.50
N VAL A 161 -7.79 -2.34 -14.40
CA VAL A 161 -9.13 -2.10 -13.84
C VAL A 161 -9.03 -1.71 -12.36
N SER A 162 -8.25 -2.44 -11.57
CA SER A 162 -8.04 -2.14 -10.15
C SER A 162 -7.45 -0.73 -9.95
N ILE A 163 -6.40 -0.38 -10.69
CA ILE A 163 -5.80 0.96 -10.59
C ILE A 163 -6.78 2.03 -11.09
N GLY A 164 -7.57 1.77 -12.14
CA GLY A 164 -8.63 2.67 -12.58
C GLY A 164 -9.64 2.98 -11.48
N ILE A 165 -10.11 1.95 -10.76
CA ILE A 165 -10.98 2.10 -9.58
C ILE A 165 -10.27 2.93 -8.51
N MET A 166 -9.04 2.59 -8.17
CA MET A 166 -8.26 3.31 -7.17
C MET A 166 -8.04 4.79 -7.53
N MET A 167 -7.74 5.11 -8.78
CA MET A 167 -7.58 6.48 -9.26
C MET A 167 -8.88 7.30 -9.11
N ALA A 168 -10.03 6.67 -9.37
CA ALA A 168 -11.33 7.32 -9.19
C ALA A 168 -11.58 7.69 -7.72
N PHE A 169 -11.15 6.85 -6.77
CA PHE A 169 -11.34 7.09 -5.33
C PHE A 169 -10.18 7.78 -4.63
N ALA A 170 -8.99 7.88 -5.24
CA ALA A 170 -7.76 8.36 -4.59
C ALA A 170 -7.89 9.78 -4.02
N GLY A 171 -8.61 10.67 -4.71
CA GLY A 171 -8.88 12.02 -4.21
C GLY A 171 -9.73 12.02 -2.93
N THR A 172 -10.79 11.22 -2.92
CA THR A 172 -11.72 11.08 -1.79
C THR A 172 -11.07 10.40 -0.60
N ILE A 173 -10.37 9.29 -0.84
CA ILE A 173 -9.59 8.57 0.19
C ILE A 173 -8.54 9.50 0.78
N GLY A 174 -7.79 10.21 -0.06
CA GLY A 174 -6.76 11.13 0.41
C GLY A 174 -7.33 12.27 1.26
N ALA A 175 -8.42 12.91 0.81
CA ALA A 175 -9.09 13.94 1.61
C ALA A 175 -9.64 13.40 2.94
N PHE A 176 -10.12 12.16 2.96
CA PHE A 176 -10.59 11.51 4.19
C PHE A 176 -9.45 11.26 5.18
N VAL A 177 -8.31 10.74 4.70
CA VAL A 177 -7.11 10.49 5.52
C VAL A 177 -6.51 11.80 6.05
N GLU A 178 -6.46 12.85 5.23
CA GLU A 178 -5.95 14.17 5.64
C GLU A 178 -6.81 14.81 6.75
N ARG A 179 -8.14 14.63 6.68
CA ARG A 179 -9.08 15.19 7.68
C ARG A 179 -9.10 14.44 9.01
N HIS A 180 -8.62 13.19 9.05
CA HIS A 180 -8.70 12.33 10.23
C HIS A 180 -7.32 11.86 10.68
N PRO A 181 -6.68 12.57 11.64
CA PRO A 181 -5.35 12.23 12.13
C PRO A 181 -5.21 10.79 12.62
N ALA A 182 -6.25 10.24 13.27
CA ALA A 182 -6.25 8.86 13.74
C ALA A 182 -6.19 7.85 12.58
N ILE A 183 -6.87 8.09 11.46
CA ILE A 183 -6.77 7.27 10.25
C ILE A 183 -5.37 7.36 9.65
N LYS A 184 -4.75 8.55 9.64
CA LYS A 184 -3.36 8.71 9.21
C LYS A 184 -2.41 7.90 10.09
N MET A 185 -2.58 7.93 11.41
CA MET A 185 -1.76 7.12 12.34
C MET A 185 -1.98 5.62 12.14
N LEU A 186 -3.24 5.19 12.00
CA LEU A 186 -3.61 3.81 11.73
C LEU A 186 -2.94 3.28 10.44
N ALA A 187 -2.93 4.07 9.38
CA ALA A 187 -2.27 3.73 8.13
C ALA A 187 -0.73 3.61 8.26
N LEU A 188 -0.09 4.47 9.06
CA LEU A 188 1.35 4.34 9.36
C LEU A 188 1.63 3.09 10.20
N SER A 189 0.75 2.73 11.13
CA SER A 189 0.83 1.47 11.87
C SER A 189 0.66 0.26 10.95
N PHE A 190 -0.24 0.31 9.96
CA PHE A 190 -0.35 -0.73 8.94
C PHE A 190 0.92 -0.83 8.10
N LEU A 191 1.58 0.29 7.79
CA LEU A 191 2.86 0.27 7.10
C LEU A 191 3.95 -0.46 7.89
N ILE A 192 3.99 -0.30 9.22
CA ILE A 192 4.88 -1.08 10.10
C ILE A 192 4.50 -2.56 10.05
N LEU A 193 3.22 -2.88 10.21
CA LEU A 193 2.73 -4.26 10.23
C LEU A 193 3.08 -4.98 8.92
N ILE A 194 2.83 -4.36 7.78
CA ILE A 194 3.19 -4.90 6.47
C ILE A 194 4.71 -4.97 6.31
N GLY A 195 5.45 -3.95 6.76
CA GLY A 195 6.92 -3.97 6.73
C GLY A 195 7.51 -5.16 7.50
N VAL A 196 7.00 -5.43 8.71
CA VAL A 196 7.38 -6.62 9.50
C VAL A 196 6.98 -7.91 8.79
N MET A 197 5.79 -7.96 8.19
CA MET A 197 5.34 -9.12 7.41
C MET A 197 6.27 -9.41 6.23
N LEU A 198 6.71 -8.40 5.48
CA LEU A 198 7.62 -8.57 4.34
C LEU A 198 8.99 -9.06 4.79
N VAL A 199 9.52 -8.53 5.90
CA VAL A 199 10.76 -9.03 6.50
C VAL A 199 10.61 -10.50 6.88
N ALA A 200 9.52 -10.88 7.55
CA ALA A 200 9.25 -12.26 7.91
C ALA A 200 9.16 -13.17 6.68
N GLN A 201 8.43 -12.73 5.64
CA GLN A 201 8.31 -13.49 4.38
C GLN A 201 9.65 -13.68 3.67
N GLY A 202 10.55 -12.68 3.70
CA GLY A 202 11.89 -12.84 3.14
C GLY A 202 12.81 -13.74 3.96
N PHE A 203 12.45 -14.09 5.19
CA PHE A 203 13.08 -15.16 5.96
C PHE A 203 12.31 -16.49 5.87
N ASP A 204 11.54 -16.67 4.78
CA ASP A 204 10.67 -17.84 4.53
C ASP A 204 9.61 -18.10 5.60
N GLN A 205 9.35 -17.14 6.50
CA GLN A 205 8.27 -17.25 7.48
C GLN A 205 6.95 -16.91 6.80
N LYS A 206 6.17 -17.95 6.52
CA LYS A 206 4.84 -17.80 5.92
C LYS A 206 3.84 -17.35 6.98
N ILE A 207 3.56 -16.05 6.98
CA ILE A 207 2.43 -15.48 7.72
C ILE A 207 1.21 -15.50 6.80
N ASP A 208 0.10 -16.06 7.28
CA ASP A 208 -1.17 -16.01 6.56
C ASP A 208 -1.65 -14.56 6.49
N LYS A 209 -1.79 -14.06 5.25
CA LYS A 209 -2.21 -12.68 4.97
C LYS A 209 -3.60 -12.38 5.53
N GLY A 210 -4.45 -13.39 5.71
CA GLY A 210 -5.77 -13.28 6.33
C GLY A 210 -5.72 -12.69 7.75
N TYR A 211 -4.72 -13.04 8.56
CA TYR A 211 -4.56 -12.44 9.89
C TYR A 211 -4.25 -10.95 9.82
N ILE A 212 -3.42 -10.55 8.85
CA ILE A 212 -3.05 -9.16 8.63
C ILE A 212 -4.26 -8.36 8.14
N TYR A 213 -4.99 -8.87 7.13
CA TYR A 213 -6.21 -8.21 6.64
C TYR A 213 -7.29 -8.13 7.70
N PHE A 214 -7.46 -9.18 8.52
CA PHE A 214 -8.38 -9.15 9.64
C PHE A 214 -7.98 -8.09 10.66
N ALA A 215 -6.70 -8.01 11.05
CA ALA A 215 -6.21 -6.99 11.98
C ALA A 215 -6.42 -5.57 11.43
N MET A 216 -6.18 -5.36 10.14
CA MET A 216 -6.39 -4.06 9.49
C MET A 216 -7.88 -3.68 9.43
N ALA A 217 -8.73 -4.60 8.99
CA ALA A 217 -10.17 -4.39 8.93
C ALA A 217 -10.78 -4.17 10.32
N PHE A 218 -10.36 -4.95 11.32
CA PHE A 218 -10.78 -4.79 12.71
C PHE A 218 -10.37 -3.43 13.28
N SER A 219 -9.09 -3.06 13.12
CA SER A 219 -8.57 -1.78 13.62
C SER A 219 -9.27 -0.58 12.96
N LEU A 220 -9.49 -0.65 11.65
CA LEU A 220 -10.28 0.35 10.93
C LEU A 220 -11.72 0.40 11.44
N GLY A 221 -12.36 -0.74 11.65
CA GLY A 221 -13.71 -0.83 12.21
C GLY A 221 -13.81 -0.20 13.60
N VAL A 222 -12.85 -0.49 14.48
CA VAL A 222 -12.75 0.12 15.82
C VAL A 222 -12.58 1.64 15.71
N GLU A 223 -11.72 2.13 14.82
CA GLU A 223 -11.52 3.57 14.64
C GLU A 223 -12.77 4.25 14.06
N LEU A 224 -13.47 3.63 13.11
CA LEU A 224 -14.74 4.14 12.60
C LEU A 224 -15.82 4.22 13.69
N LEU A 225 -15.86 3.25 14.61
CA LEU A 225 -16.74 3.32 15.78
C LEU A 225 -16.33 4.47 16.71
N ASN A 226 -15.04 4.58 17.03
CA ASN A 226 -14.49 5.63 17.88
C ASN A 226 -14.82 7.04 17.34
N MET A 227 -14.67 7.24 16.03
CA MET A 227 -15.06 8.47 15.34
C MET A 227 -16.57 8.77 15.50
N ARG A 228 -17.44 7.76 15.39
CA ARG A 228 -18.89 7.93 15.61
C ARG A 228 -19.22 8.28 17.06
N PHE A 229 -18.53 7.71 18.04
CA PHE A 229 -18.71 8.03 19.44
C PHE A 229 -18.26 9.47 19.78
N ARG A 230 -17.07 9.89 19.33
CA ARG A 230 -16.56 11.26 19.56
C ARG A 230 -17.49 12.34 19.01
N LYS A 231 -18.09 12.11 17.83
CA LYS A 231 -19.07 13.02 17.22
C LYS A 231 -20.34 13.19 18.07
N LYS A 232 -20.79 12.14 18.75
CA LYS A 232 -21.97 12.20 19.65
C LYS A 232 -21.65 12.94 20.95
N THR A 233 -20.44 12.78 21.49
CA THR A 233 -20.04 13.43 22.74
C THR A 233 -19.77 14.93 22.57
N SER A 234 -19.18 15.38 21.46
CA SER A 234 -18.95 16.82 21.20
C SER A 234 -20.23 17.62 20.96
N VAL A 235 -21.29 16.97 20.45
CA VAL A 235 -22.63 17.58 20.29
C VAL A 235 -23.34 17.72 21.64
N LYS A 236 -23.02 16.88 22.63
CA LYS A 236 -23.63 16.94 23.97
C LYS A 236 -23.01 18.01 24.86
N SER A 237 -21.77 18.44 24.62
CA SER A 237 -21.10 19.50 25.39
C SER A 237 -21.35 20.92 24.88
N SER A 238 -22.04 21.08 23.75
CA SER A 238 -22.34 22.38 23.12
C SER A 238 -23.75 22.89 23.38
N ASN A 239 -24.51 22.24 24.26
CA ASN A 239 -25.79 22.74 24.77
C ASN A 239 -25.64 23.18 26.23
N PRO A 240 -25.19 24.41 26.52
CA PRO A 240 -25.28 24.98 27.86
C PRO A 240 -26.74 25.39 28.09
N GLY A 241 -27.60 24.40 28.32
CA GLY A 241 -28.94 24.61 28.85
C GLY A 241 -28.91 24.34 30.33
N HIS A 242 -28.52 25.35 31.12
CA HIS A 242 -29.08 25.74 32.42
C HIS A 242 -28.25 26.85 33.05
#